data_AF-A0A964QHX9-F1
#
_entry.id   AF-A0A964QHX9-F1
#
_cell.length_a   1.000
_cell.length_b   1.000
_cell.length_c   1.000
_cell.angle_alpha   90.00
_cell.angle_beta   90.00
_cell.angle_gamma   90.00
#
_symmetry.space_group_name_H-M   'P 1'
#
loop_
_entity.id
_entity.type
_entity.pdbx_description
1 polymer ?
#
loop_
_entity_poly.entity_id
_entity_poly.type
_entity_poly.pdbx_seq_one_letter_code
_entity_poly.pdbx_strand_id
1 'polypeptide(L)'
;MRPGGFLGVVLFLVLAGTRCDWTLICSGQAARPSQARLSSKGSLHALVVFARFQDEDQDNRTLPDFAASIFDPQRPGSLTHFYLEMSRGQFRLDGEVTPHWYGSRRPGAANADSTGLTGDFGLFSREILAVVDADTDLGQYDNDGPDGIPNSGDDGYVDFLFLNTLSIPRNFIVADATGVAKLGLGEDYVSKDSRPTGGFVRVRADSHPRGQGGTLQRAHTFAVAVGSMAHEFGHALGLPDLYDLDYSQQSGFPDPEKDSAGVGTGA
;
A
#
# COMPACT_ATOMS: atom_id res chain seq x y z
N MET A 1 52.78 22.43 44.82
CA MET A 1 53.83 21.78 44.01
C MET A 1 53.26 21.51 42.61
N ARG A 2 53.77 22.17 41.57
CA ARG A 2 53.82 21.62 40.18
C ARG A 2 54.96 20.57 40.13
N PRO A 3 55.12 19.67 39.14
CA PRO A 3 54.66 19.68 37.74
C PRO A 3 54.10 18.32 37.24
N GLY A 4 53.60 18.20 36.00
CA GLY A 4 54.34 17.66 34.84
C GLY A 4 53.84 16.22 34.54
N GLY A 5 53.51 15.77 33.33
CA GLY A 5 54.08 16.11 32.03
C GLY A 5 54.80 14.88 31.47
N PHE A 6 54.07 14.13 30.61
CA PHE A 6 54.53 13.46 29.39
C PHE A 6 55.56 12.30 29.35
N LEU A 7 55.27 11.42 28.37
CA LEU A 7 56.16 10.59 27.54
C LEU A 7 56.86 9.40 28.22
N GLY A 8 56.89 8.18 27.68
CA GLY A 8 56.54 7.67 26.36
C GLY A 8 57.34 6.38 26.12
N VAL A 9 56.88 5.50 25.23
CA VAL A 9 57.78 4.61 24.49
C VAL A 9 57.32 4.61 23.04
N VAL A 10 58.17 5.22 22.22
CA VAL A 10 58.15 5.21 20.76
C VAL A 10 58.98 4.00 20.34
N LEU A 11 58.47 3.17 19.43
CA LEU A 11 59.32 2.34 18.58
C LEU A 11 59.34 2.98 17.18
N PHE A 12 60.50 3.51 16.83
CA PHE A 12 60.84 4.02 15.51
C PHE A 12 60.98 2.86 14.51
N LEU A 13 60.41 3.00 13.32
CA LEU A 13 61.05 2.49 12.12
C LEU A 13 61.19 3.65 11.13
N VAL A 14 62.45 3.99 10.84
CA VAL A 14 62.86 5.01 9.88
C VAL A 14 62.90 4.38 8.50
N LEU A 15 62.22 4.97 7.53
CA LEU A 15 62.61 4.89 6.12
C LEU A 15 62.56 6.27 5.49
N ALA A 16 63.54 6.51 4.64
CA ALA A 16 64.07 7.81 4.26
C ALA A 16 63.18 8.62 3.30
N GLY A 17 63.20 9.94 3.53
CA GLY A 17 63.06 11.07 2.61
C GLY A 17 62.34 10.91 1.27
N THR A 18 61.32 11.73 1.06
CA THR A 18 61.40 12.98 0.27
C THR A 18 60.09 13.75 0.44
N ARG A 19 60.16 15.08 0.27
CA ARG A 19 59.13 16.08 0.66
C ARG A 19 57.79 15.86 -0.07
N CYS A 20 56.69 15.93 0.69
CA CYS A 20 55.37 16.28 0.15
C CYS A 20 54.77 17.40 1.02
N ASP A 21 54.56 18.55 0.39
CA ASP A 21 53.81 19.67 0.95
C ASP A 21 52.37 19.23 1.23
N TRP A 22 51.96 19.24 2.49
CA TRP A 22 50.55 19.06 2.86
C TRP A 22 49.81 20.36 2.57
N THR A 23 49.25 20.44 1.37
CA THR A 23 48.16 21.39 1.12
C THR A 23 46.91 20.81 1.77
N LEU A 24 46.42 21.47 2.83
CA LEU A 24 45.12 21.22 3.42
C LEU A 24 44.05 21.51 2.37
N ILE A 25 43.60 20.49 1.66
CA ILE A 25 42.35 20.54 0.92
C ILE A 25 41.26 20.30 1.97
N CYS A 26 40.61 21.38 2.42
CA CYS A 26 39.28 21.26 3.03
C CYS A 26 38.38 20.62 1.97
N SER A 27 38.18 19.31 2.06
CA SER A 27 37.15 18.61 1.31
C SER A 27 35.82 19.28 1.64
N GLY A 28 35.23 19.90 0.62
CA GLY A 28 34.00 20.67 0.72
C GLY A 28 32.90 19.88 1.42
N GLN A 29 32.07 20.61 2.16
CA GLN A 29 30.80 20.09 2.62
C GLN A 29 30.07 19.51 1.41
N ALA A 30 29.98 18.19 1.35
CA ALA A 30 29.04 17.54 0.47
C ALA A 30 27.66 18.10 0.87
N ALA A 31 27.11 18.96 0.02
CA ALA A 31 25.74 19.40 0.15
C ALA A 31 24.90 18.13 0.12
N ARG A 32 24.37 17.74 1.28
CA ARG A 32 23.30 16.74 1.33
C ARG A 32 22.23 17.28 0.40
N PRO A 33 21.75 16.52 -0.60
CA PRO A 33 20.55 16.94 -1.31
C PRO A 33 19.53 17.21 -0.21
N SER A 34 18.91 18.39 -0.25
CA SER A 34 17.74 18.63 0.58
C SER A 34 16.74 17.57 0.19
N GLN A 35 16.68 16.47 0.94
CA GLN A 35 15.49 15.63 0.94
C GLN A 35 14.38 16.64 1.20
N ALA A 36 13.48 16.78 0.22
CA ALA A 36 12.27 17.55 0.42
C ALA A 36 11.75 17.13 1.79
N ARG A 37 11.51 18.11 2.67
CA ARG A 37 11.03 17.83 4.02
C ARG A 37 9.69 17.13 3.79
N LEU A 38 9.69 15.80 3.85
CA LEU A 38 8.45 15.04 3.78
C LEU A 38 7.61 15.59 4.92
N SER A 39 6.36 15.92 4.61
CA SER A 39 5.47 16.45 5.63
C SER A 39 5.49 15.47 6.80
N SER A 40 5.84 15.95 8.00
CA SER A 40 5.84 15.11 9.20
C SER A 40 4.42 14.74 9.64
N LYS A 41 3.41 15.17 8.87
CA LYS A 41 1.99 14.90 9.08
C LYS A 41 1.31 14.65 7.74
N GLY A 42 0.39 13.71 7.69
CA GLY A 42 -0.40 13.43 6.50
C GLY A 42 -1.78 12.91 6.84
N SER A 43 -2.71 13.13 5.93
CA SER A 43 -4.00 12.46 5.90
C SER A 43 -4.19 11.87 4.53
N LEU A 44 -4.84 10.71 4.46
CA LEU A 44 -5.28 10.10 3.22
C LEU A 44 -6.73 9.66 3.39
N HIS A 45 -7.56 9.92 2.37
CA HIS A 45 -8.96 9.50 2.37
C HIS A 45 -9.18 8.41 1.32
N ALA A 46 -9.30 7.16 1.77
CA ALA A 46 -9.40 6.00 0.89
C ALA A 46 -10.86 5.62 0.57
N LEU A 47 -11.07 5.01 -0.59
CA LEU A 47 -12.31 4.32 -0.92
C LEU A 47 -12.17 2.81 -0.69
N VAL A 48 -13.06 2.20 0.08
CA VAL A 48 -13.13 0.76 0.29
C VAL A 48 -14.28 0.17 -0.52
N VAL A 49 -13.95 -0.66 -1.49
CA VAL A 49 -14.90 -1.35 -2.36
C VAL A 49 -14.97 -2.81 -1.94
N PHE A 50 -16.17 -3.29 -1.62
CA PHE A 50 -16.41 -4.72 -1.44
C PHE A 50 -16.82 -5.35 -2.77
N ALA A 51 -16.10 -6.39 -3.19
CA ALA A 51 -16.25 -6.99 -4.51
C ALA A 51 -16.43 -8.51 -4.45
N ARG A 52 -17.15 -9.06 -5.42
CA ARG A 52 -17.42 -10.50 -5.53
C ARG A 52 -17.40 -10.94 -6.98
N PHE A 53 -17.18 -12.23 -7.21
CA PHE A 53 -17.30 -12.80 -8.54
C PHE A 53 -18.77 -12.98 -8.95
N GLN A 54 -19.01 -13.11 -10.26
CA GLN A 54 -20.37 -13.24 -10.81
C GLN A 54 -21.13 -14.46 -10.28
N ASP A 55 -20.42 -15.53 -9.93
CA ASP A 55 -20.95 -16.79 -9.44
C ASP A 55 -21.03 -16.85 -7.90
N GLU A 56 -20.70 -15.76 -7.20
CA GLU A 56 -20.66 -15.72 -5.74
C GLU A 56 -21.82 -14.96 -5.13
N ASP A 57 -22.47 -15.61 -4.15
CA ASP A 57 -23.37 -15.04 -3.15
C ASP A 57 -24.27 -13.90 -3.66
N GLN A 58 -24.89 -14.11 -4.82
CA GLN A 58 -25.56 -13.04 -5.57
C GLN A 58 -26.74 -12.42 -4.81
N ASP A 59 -27.35 -13.20 -3.91
CA ASP A 59 -28.51 -12.83 -3.11
C ASP A 59 -28.15 -12.02 -1.86
N ASN A 60 -26.90 -12.10 -1.39
CA ASN A 60 -26.44 -11.32 -0.25
C ASN A 60 -26.03 -9.92 -0.70
N ARG A 61 -26.87 -8.93 -0.40
CA ARG A 61 -26.57 -7.53 -0.72
C ARG A 61 -25.98 -6.76 0.46
N THR A 62 -25.98 -7.36 1.64
CA THR A 62 -25.55 -6.70 2.87
C THR A 62 -24.04 -6.86 3.03
N LEU A 63 -23.37 -5.74 3.29
CA LEU A 63 -21.97 -5.78 3.64
C LEU A 63 -21.76 -6.47 5.00
N PRO A 64 -20.56 -7.00 5.27
CA PRO A 64 -20.24 -7.50 6.59
C PRO A 64 -20.47 -6.43 7.67
N ASP A 65 -21.05 -6.79 8.81
CA ASP A 65 -21.37 -5.85 9.90
C ASP A 65 -20.17 -5.01 10.36
N PHE A 66 -18.95 -5.53 10.18
CA PHE A 66 -17.73 -4.84 10.55
C PHE A 66 -17.32 -3.72 9.60
N ALA A 67 -17.86 -3.68 8.38
CA ALA A 67 -17.44 -2.76 7.33
C ALA A 67 -17.53 -1.30 7.79
N ALA A 68 -18.63 -0.94 8.48
CA ALA A 68 -18.85 0.40 9.03
C ALA A 68 -17.81 0.82 10.09
N SER A 69 -17.03 -0.11 10.64
CA SER A 69 -16.02 0.21 11.65
C SER A 69 -14.58 0.16 11.13
N ILE A 70 -14.36 -0.05 9.82
CA ILE A 70 -13.01 -0.07 9.23
C ILE A 70 -12.24 1.20 9.56
N PHE A 71 -12.92 2.35 9.55
CA PHE A 71 -12.31 3.66 9.82
C PHE A 71 -12.67 4.27 11.18
N ASP A 72 -13.30 3.51 12.09
CA ASP A 72 -13.69 4.04 13.41
C ASP A 72 -12.44 4.25 14.30
N PRO A 73 -12.04 5.50 14.60
CA PRO A 73 -10.83 5.77 15.39
C PRO A 73 -10.94 5.31 16.85
N GLN A 74 -12.14 5.05 17.36
CA GLN A 74 -12.39 4.59 18.73
C GLN A 74 -12.42 3.07 18.84
N ARG A 75 -12.50 2.34 17.72
CA ARG A 75 -12.46 0.87 17.71
C ARG A 75 -11.00 0.40 17.65
N PRO A 76 -10.47 -0.26 18.71
CA PRO A 76 -9.12 -0.81 18.66
C PRO A 76 -8.96 -1.78 17.49
N GLY A 77 -7.87 -1.61 16.76
CA GLY A 77 -7.56 -2.43 15.59
C GLY A 77 -8.37 -2.09 14.33
N SER A 78 -9.14 -1.00 14.29
CA SER A 78 -9.57 -0.40 13.01
C SER A 78 -8.38 0.15 12.25
N LEU A 79 -8.55 0.42 10.95
CA LEU A 79 -7.48 0.91 10.09
C LEU A 79 -7.05 2.33 10.51
N THR A 80 -8.02 3.19 10.79
CA THR A 80 -7.76 4.55 11.33
C THR A 80 -7.06 4.48 12.68
N HIS A 81 -7.54 3.63 13.59
CA HIS A 81 -6.90 3.45 14.90
C HIS A 81 -5.45 2.98 14.75
N PHE A 82 -5.22 1.97 13.91
CA PHE A 82 -3.89 1.40 13.68
C PHE A 82 -2.89 2.45 13.20
N TYR A 83 -3.21 3.22 12.14
CA TYR A 83 -2.29 4.22 11.62
C TYR A 83 -2.11 5.41 12.55
N LEU A 84 -3.13 5.82 13.30
CA LEU A 84 -2.97 6.83 14.35
C LEU A 84 -2.03 6.35 15.45
N GLU A 85 -2.17 5.12 15.93
CA GLU A 85 -1.32 4.55 16.98
C GLU A 85 0.13 4.43 16.49
N MET A 86 0.36 3.78 15.35
CA MET A 86 1.70 3.51 14.83
C MET A 86 2.45 4.79 14.43
N SER A 87 1.74 5.82 13.98
CA SER A 87 2.33 7.12 13.63
C SER A 87 2.40 8.10 14.79
N ARG A 88 1.86 7.75 15.98
CA ARG A 88 1.67 8.66 17.12
C ARG A 88 0.86 9.91 16.75
N GLY A 89 -0.20 9.71 15.96
CA GLY A 89 -1.12 10.74 15.49
C GLY A 89 -0.55 11.65 14.38
N GLN A 90 0.57 11.27 13.76
CA GLN A 90 1.15 12.03 12.65
C GLN A 90 0.50 11.70 11.31
N PHE A 91 0.01 10.48 11.13
CA PHE A 91 -0.62 10.02 9.91
C PHE A 91 -2.03 9.50 10.22
N ARG A 92 -3.03 10.07 9.53
CA ARG A 92 -4.42 9.61 9.59
C ARG A 92 -4.79 8.97 8.26
N LEU A 93 -5.00 7.66 8.27
CA LEU A 93 -5.71 6.97 7.19
C LEU A 93 -7.19 6.92 7.57
N ASP A 94 -8.04 7.56 6.77
CA ASP A 94 -9.50 7.52 6.91
C ASP A 94 -10.12 7.18 5.55
N GLY A 95 -11.44 7.16 5.44
CA GLY A 95 -12.07 6.78 4.19
C GLY A 95 -13.55 6.48 4.31
N GLU A 96 -14.11 6.00 3.21
CA GLU A 96 -15.49 5.58 3.12
C GLU A 96 -15.59 4.17 2.55
N VAL A 97 -16.64 3.45 2.94
CA VAL A 97 -16.95 2.14 2.40
C VAL A 97 -18.14 2.29 1.48
N THR A 98 -18.04 1.77 0.26
CA THR A 98 -19.17 1.73 -0.67
C THR A 98 -20.39 1.04 -0.05
N PRO A 99 -21.63 1.35 -0.42
CA PRO A 99 -22.82 0.90 0.32
C PRO A 99 -23.16 -0.60 0.17
N HIS A 100 -22.61 -1.29 -0.83
CA HIS A 100 -22.93 -2.69 -1.12
C HIS A 100 -21.79 -3.41 -1.84
N TRP A 101 -21.96 -4.72 -2.05
CA TRP A 101 -21.07 -5.51 -2.89
C TRP A 101 -21.18 -5.12 -4.37
N TYR A 102 -20.05 -5.05 -5.07
CA TYR A 102 -19.95 -4.91 -6.52
C TYR A 102 -19.57 -6.25 -7.14
N GLY A 103 -20.35 -6.69 -8.13
CA GLY A 103 -20.12 -7.96 -8.82
C GLY A 103 -19.29 -7.78 -10.08
N SER A 104 -18.31 -8.65 -10.31
CA SER A 104 -17.67 -8.77 -11.62
C SER A 104 -18.64 -9.35 -12.64
N ARG A 105 -18.29 -9.24 -13.94
CA ARG A 105 -19.08 -9.83 -15.03
C ARG A 105 -18.76 -11.30 -15.22
N ARG A 106 -17.56 -11.73 -14.81
CA ARG A 106 -17.05 -13.09 -14.98
C ARG A 106 -17.04 -13.88 -13.68
N PRO A 107 -17.21 -15.21 -13.73
CA PRO A 107 -17.08 -16.08 -12.56
C PRO A 107 -15.61 -16.18 -12.11
N GLY A 108 -15.38 -16.57 -10.85
CA GLY A 108 -14.04 -16.66 -10.26
C GLY A 108 -13.07 -17.52 -11.08
N ALA A 109 -13.54 -18.69 -11.52
CA ALA A 109 -12.75 -19.63 -12.32
C ALA A 109 -12.29 -19.06 -13.68
N ALA A 110 -12.98 -18.07 -14.25
CA ALA A 110 -12.59 -17.46 -15.51
C ALA A 110 -11.43 -16.45 -15.37
N ASN A 111 -11.10 -16.04 -14.15
CA ASN A 111 -10.01 -15.12 -13.85
C ASN A 111 -8.78 -15.87 -13.29
N ALA A 112 -8.89 -17.17 -13.03
CA ALA A 112 -7.79 -17.99 -12.56
C ALA A 112 -6.95 -18.48 -13.75
N ASP A 113 -5.62 -18.42 -13.61
CA ASP A 113 -4.73 -18.98 -14.62
C ASP A 113 -4.66 -20.51 -14.53
N SER A 114 -4.84 -21.15 -15.69
CA SER A 114 -4.74 -22.60 -15.86
C SER A 114 -3.30 -23.13 -15.77
N THR A 115 -2.29 -22.27 -15.95
CA THR A 115 -0.86 -22.63 -15.88
C THR A 115 -0.26 -22.56 -14.47
N GLY A 116 -1.00 -21.98 -13.52
CA GLY A 116 -0.62 -21.94 -12.11
C GLY A 116 0.39 -20.84 -11.75
N LEU A 117 0.61 -19.86 -12.63
CA LEU A 117 1.62 -18.84 -12.44
C LEU A 117 1.02 -17.52 -11.92
N THR A 118 0.03 -16.94 -12.60
CA THR A 118 -0.60 -15.67 -12.18
C THR A 118 -1.95 -15.52 -12.89
N GLY A 119 -3.03 -15.29 -12.13
CA GLY A 119 -4.36 -15.03 -12.68
C GLY A 119 -4.55 -13.60 -13.16
N ASP A 120 -5.69 -13.31 -13.77
CA ASP A 120 -6.03 -12.00 -14.30
C ASP A 120 -6.87 -11.18 -13.32
N PHE A 121 -6.30 -10.94 -12.12
CA PHE A 121 -6.95 -10.08 -11.12
C PHE A 121 -7.06 -8.61 -11.60
N GLY A 122 -6.19 -8.18 -12.51
CA GLY A 122 -6.27 -6.85 -13.12
C GLY A 122 -7.54 -6.64 -13.94
N LEU A 123 -7.95 -7.65 -14.71
CA LEU A 123 -9.22 -7.64 -15.42
C LEU A 123 -10.42 -7.61 -14.48
N PHE A 124 -10.37 -8.38 -13.38
CA PHE A 124 -11.38 -8.31 -12.32
C PHE A 124 -11.47 -6.91 -11.72
N SER A 125 -10.36 -6.32 -11.30
CA SER A 125 -10.32 -4.96 -10.74
C SER A 125 -10.90 -3.93 -11.71
N ARG A 126 -10.56 -4.03 -13.01
CA ARG A 126 -11.10 -3.13 -14.04
C ARG A 126 -12.61 -3.28 -14.22
N GLU A 127 -13.15 -4.51 -14.16
CA GLU A 127 -14.59 -4.73 -14.21
C GLU A 127 -15.31 -4.12 -13.01
N ILE A 128 -14.77 -4.30 -11.81
CA ILE A 128 -15.33 -3.73 -10.60
C ILE A 128 -15.28 -2.20 -10.64
N LEU A 129 -14.14 -1.61 -11.01
CA LEU A 129 -13.99 -0.16 -11.16
C LEU A 129 -15.02 0.43 -12.12
N ALA A 130 -15.33 -0.27 -13.23
CA ALA A 130 -16.35 0.20 -14.16
C ALA A 130 -17.76 0.23 -13.57
N VAL A 131 -18.09 -0.68 -12.64
CA VAL A 131 -19.39 -0.67 -11.95
C VAL A 131 -19.39 0.36 -10.81
N VAL A 132 -18.28 0.51 -10.09
CA VAL A 132 -18.12 1.53 -9.04
C VAL A 132 -18.21 2.93 -9.63
N ASP A 133 -17.46 3.24 -10.70
CA ASP A 133 -17.50 4.51 -11.44
C ASP A 133 -18.92 4.80 -11.99
N ALA A 134 -19.70 3.78 -12.31
CA ALA A 134 -21.10 3.99 -12.73
C ALA A 134 -22.00 4.49 -11.59
N ASP A 135 -21.67 4.18 -10.33
CA ASP A 135 -22.54 4.34 -9.15
C ASP A 135 -22.01 5.36 -8.13
N THR A 136 -20.70 5.57 -8.08
CA THR A 136 -19.97 6.43 -7.14
C THR A 136 -19.23 7.52 -7.91
N ASP A 137 -19.31 8.77 -7.42
CA ASP A 137 -18.48 9.87 -7.91
C ASP A 137 -17.07 9.74 -7.35
N LEU A 138 -16.12 9.29 -8.18
CA LEU A 138 -14.74 9.07 -7.76
C LEU A 138 -14.01 10.37 -7.45
N GLY A 139 -14.51 11.52 -7.91
CA GLY A 139 -13.95 12.83 -7.54
C GLY A 139 -14.04 13.13 -6.05
N GLN A 140 -14.90 12.44 -5.30
CA GLN A 140 -14.99 12.60 -3.84
C GLN A 140 -13.75 12.07 -3.10
N TYR A 141 -12.93 11.26 -3.77
CA TYR A 141 -11.77 10.58 -3.20
C TYR A 141 -10.44 11.04 -3.80
N ASP A 142 -10.43 12.17 -4.52
CA ASP A 142 -9.24 12.90 -4.98
C ASP A 142 -9.12 14.14 -4.09
N ASN A 143 -8.48 14.04 -2.92
CA ASN A 143 -8.47 15.12 -1.92
C ASN A 143 -7.10 15.37 -1.27
N ASP A 144 -6.04 14.84 -1.87
CA ASP A 144 -4.64 15.11 -1.49
C ASP A 144 -4.11 16.49 -1.93
N GLY A 145 -4.97 17.29 -2.58
CA GLY A 145 -4.68 18.66 -2.97
C GLY A 145 -4.43 19.62 -1.79
N PRO A 146 -3.81 20.79 -2.03
CA PRO A 146 -3.42 21.72 -0.97
C PRO A 146 -4.58 22.28 -0.12
N ASP A 147 -5.81 22.27 -0.66
CA ASP A 147 -7.00 22.77 0.03
C ASP A 147 -7.74 21.66 0.81
N GLY A 148 -7.40 20.38 0.60
CA GLY A 148 -8.06 19.22 1.18
C GLY A 148 -9.52 19.06 0.77
N ILE A 149 -9.96 19.75 -0.29
CA ILE A 149 -11.32 19.67 -0.82
C ILE A 149 -11.31 18.66 -1.97
N PRO A 150 -12.27 17.72 -2.01
CA PRO A 150 -12.32 16.75 -3.11
C PRO A 150 -12.43 17.40 -4.50
N ASN A 151 -11.66 16.91 -5.47
CA ASN A 151 -11.67 17.32 -6.88
C ASN A 151 -11.48 18.84 -7.09
N SER A 152 -10.56 19.47 -6.34
CA SER A 152 -10.44 20.93 -6.20
C SER A 152 -9.01 21.49 -6.34
N GLY A 153 -8.23 20.97 -7.30
CA GLY A 153 -6.86 21.48 -7.57
C GLY A 153 -5.74 20.57 -7.07
N ASP A 154 -6.12 19.34 -6.83
CA ASP A 154 -5.37 18.11 -6.70
C ASP A 154 -4.74 17.61 -8.02
N ASP A 155 -4.21 16.39 -7.95
CA ASP A 155 -3.52 15.75 -9.04
C ASP A 155 -4.43 15.06 -10.07
N GLY A 156 -5.72 14.84 -9.74
CA GLY A 156 -6.69 14.20 -10.60
C GLY A 156 -6.86 12.72 -10.40
N TYR A 157 -6.38 12.17 -9.28
CA TYR A 157 -6.39 10.76 -9.00
C TYR A 157 -7.05 10.48 -7.68
N VAL A 158 -7.84 9.41 -7.63
CA VAL A 158 -8.29 8.83 -6.37
C VAL A 158 -7.06 8.56 -5.50
N ASP A 159 -7.07 9.12 -4.29
CA ASP A 159 -6.03 9.05 -3.27
C ASP A 159 -5.56 7.61 -3.06
N PHE A 160 -6.52 6.72 -2.75
CA PHE A 160 -6.26 5.29 -2.61
C PHE A 160 -7.54 4.45 -2.64
N LEU A 161 -7.45 3.25 -3.22
CA LEU A 161 -8.56 2.30 -3.27
C LEU A 161 -8.20 0.96 -2.63
N PHE A 162 -9.04 0.48 -1.73
CA PHE A 162 -8.98 -0.88 -1.20
C PHE A 162 -10.05 -1.75 -1.85
N LEU A 163 -9.64 -2.73 -2.65
CA LEU A 163 -10.54 -3.70 -3.26
C LEU A 163 -10.63 -4.97 -2.41
N ASN A 164 -11.68 -5.04 -1.60
CA ASN A 164 -11.97 -6.11 -0.66
C ASN A 164 -12.82 -7.21 -1.31
N THR A 165 -12.21 -8.33 -1.65
CA THR A 165 -12.89 -9.47 -2.28
C THR A 165 -13.56 -10.39 -1.25
N LEU A 166 -14.71 -10.95 -1.61
CA LEU A 166 -15.41 -11.97 -0.80
C LEU A 166 -14.57 -13.25 -0.70
N SER A 167 -14.06 -13.71 -1.84
CA SER A 167 -13.16 -14.86 -1.93
C SER A 167 -11.99 -14.56 -2.86
N ILE A 168 -10.93 -15.37 -2.76
CA ILE A 168 -9.82 -15.38 -3.71
C ILE A 168 -9.67 -16.82 -4.20
N PRO A 169 -10.06 -17.12 -5.45
CA PRO A 169 -9.79 -18.40 -6.08
C PRO A 169 -8.28 -18.66 -6.15
N ARG A 170 -7.88 -19.93 -6.08
CA ARG A 170 -6.49 -20.32 -6.33
C ARG A 170 -6.04 -19.81 -7.70
N ASN A 171 -4.81 -19.32 -7.76
CA ASN A 171 -4.20 -18.73 -8.96
C ASN A 171 -4.96 -17.51 -9.51
N PHE A 172 -5.73 -16.81 -8.68
CA PHE A 172 -6.34 -15.53 -9.07
C PHE A 172 -5.33 -14.38 -9.01
N ILE A 173 -4.55 -14.32 -7.93
CA ILE A 173 -3.37 -13.44 -7.81
C ILE A 173 -2.15 -14.25 -8.25
N VAL A 174 -1.49 -14.95 -7.32
CA VAL A 174 -0.42 -15.93 -7.54
C VAL A 174 -0.62 -17.04 -6.52
N ALA A 175 -0.60 -18.31 -6.96
CA ALA A 175 -0.76 -19.48 -6.08
C ALA A 175 -1.92 -19.32 -5.06
N ASP A 176 -1.63 -19.37 -3.76
CA ASP A 176 -2.59 -19.26 -2.65
C ASP A 176 -2.56 -17.86 -1.97
N ALA A 177 -2.03 -16.83 -2.64
CA ALA A 177 -1.97 -15.46 -2.14
C ALA A 177 -3.37 -14.90 -1.82
N THR A 178 -3.51 -14.22 -0.68
CA THR A 178 -4.77 -13.68 -0.15
C THR A 178 -4.87 -12.15 -0.24
N GLY A 179 -3.81 -11.49 -0.71
CA GLY A 179 -3.70 -10.05 -0.83
C GLY A 179 -2.55 -9.68 -1.75
N VAL A 180 -2.62 -8.50 -2.34
CA VAL A 180 -1.56 -7.90 -3.14
C VAL A 180 -1.66 -6.39 -3.09
N ALA A 181 -0.52 -5.73 -2.92
CA ALA A 181 -0.40 -4.30 -2.99
C ALA A 181 -0.43 -3.81 -4.44
N LYS A 182 -1.45 -4.19 -5.21
CA LYS A 182 -1.69 -3.81 -6.61
C LYS A 182 -3.17 -3.89 -6.92
N LEU A 183 -3.62 -3.14 -7.93
CA LEU A 183 -4.93 -3.35 -8.55
C LEU A 183 -4.84 -4.23 -9.80
N GLY A 184 -3.64 -4.49 -10.33
CA GLY A 184 -3.44 -5.22 -11.59
C GLY A 184 -3.67 -4.33 -12.81
N LEU A 185 -3.67 -3.00 -12.63
CA LEU A 185 -3.89 -2.05 -13.70
C LEU A 185 -2.60 -1.77 -14.45
N GLY A 186 -2.53 -2.18 -15.73
CA GLY A 186 -1.41 -1.87 -16.62
C GLY A 186 -1.34 -0.42 -17.12
N GLU A 187 -2.43 0.32 -16.98
CA GLU A 187 -2.58 1.73 -17.35
C GLU A 187 -3.62 2.37 -16.42
N ASP A 188 -3.59 3.70 -16.29
CA ASP A 188 -4.53 4.41 -15.43
C ASP A 188 -5.97 4.13 -15.87
N TYR A 189 -6.85 3.83 -14.90
CA TYR A 189 -8.28 3.79 -15.15
C TYR A 189 -8.79 5.23 -15.26
N VAL A 190 -9.47 5.56 -16.35
CA VAL A 190 -10.07 6.89 -16.56
C VAL A 190 -11.55 6.79 -16.22
N SER A 191 -11.99 7.54 -15.20
CA SER A 191 -13.39 7.57 -14.78
C SER A 191 -14.24 8.46 -15.68
N LYS A 192 -15.56 8.49 -15.43
CA LYS A 192 -16.47 9.43 -16.09
C LYS A 192 -16.57 10.79 -15.38
N ASP A 193 -15.95 10.93 -14.21
CA ASP A 193 -16.14 12.08 -13.32
C ASP A 193 -15.23 13.22 -13.73
N SER A 194 -15.85 14.36 -14.04
CA SER A 194 -15.15 15.50 -14.63
C SER A 194 -14.36 16.29 -13.59
N ARG A 195 -13.19 16.80 -14.00
CA ARG A 195 -12.38 17.69 -13.18
C ARG A 195 -12.66 19.15 -13.50
N PRO A 196 -12.64 20.08 -12.51
CA PRO A 196 -12.74 21.52 -12.77
C PRO A 196 -11.63 22.06 -13.68
N THR A 197 -10.45 21.44 -13.65
CA THR A 197 -9.28 21.79 -14.47
C THR A 197 -9.32 21.21 -15.88
N GLY A 198 -10.35 20.42 -16.20
CA GLY A 198 -10.52 19.71 -17.47
C GLY A 198 -9.99 18.27 -17.42
N GLY A 199 -10.62 17.39 -18.19
CA GLY A 199 -10.36 15.95 -18.15
C GLY A 199 -11.21 15.25 -17.08
N PHE A 200 -10.77 14.05 -16.70
CA PHE A 200 -11.50 13.16 -15.78
C PHE A 200 -10.60 12.71 -14.63
N VAL A 201 -11.24 12.38 -13.51
CA VAL A 201 -10.60 11.73 -12.36
C VAL A 201 -10.13 10.34 -12.78
N ARG A 202 -9.05 9.85 -12.16
CA ARG A 202 -8.39 8.60 -12.55
C ARG A 202 -8.05 7.73 -11.34
N VAL A 203 -7.82 6.45 -11.58
CA VAL A 203 -7.18 5.55 -10.62
C VAL A 203 -5.81 5.13 -11.19
N ARG A 204 -4.76 5.32 -10.39
CA ARG A 204 -3.37 5.09 -10.82
C ARG A 204 -3.13 3.62 -11.20
N ALA A 205 -2.41 3.41 -12.30
CA ALA A 205 -1.82 2.13 -12.66
C ALA A 205 -0.82 1.64 -11.62
N ASP A 206 -0.52 0.35 -11.60
CA ASP A 206 0.44 -0.22 -10.64
C ASP A 206 1.87 0.33 -10.86
N SER A 207 2.21 0.69 -12.10
CA SER A 207 3.53 1.24 -12.47
C SER A 207 3.57 2.77 -12.44
N HIS A 208 2.56 3.44 -11.89
CA HIS A 208 2.48 4.89 -11.94
C HIS A 208 3.63 5.53 -11.11
N PRO A 209 4.33 6.57 -11.60
CA PRO A 209 5.56 7.09 -10.96
C PRO A 209 5.37 7.66 -9.54
N ARG A 210 4.13 7.95 -9.14
CA ARG A 210 3.77 8.48 -7.82
C ARG A 210 3.23 7.42 -6.86
N GLY A 211 3.43 6.14 -7.20
CA GLY A 211 2.89 5.01 -6.48
C GLY A 211 1.62 4.47 -7.12
N GLN A 212 1.23 3.28 -6.69
CA GLN A 212 0.01 2.59 -7.11
C GLN A 212 -1.26 3.30 -6.63
N GLY A 213 -2.40 3.00 -7.28
CA GLY A 213 -3.70 3.57 -6.93
C GLY A 213 -4.47 2.80 -5.86
N GLY A 214 -4.03 1.60 -5.47
CA GLY A 214 -4.78 0.78 -4.55
C GLY A 214 -4.21 -0.62 -4.31
N THR A 215 -4.99 -1.45 -3.64
CA THR A 215 -4.66 -2.82 -3.27
C THR A 215 -5.86 -3.74 -3.47
N LEU A 216 -5.60 -5.04 -3.57
CA LEU A 216 -6.62 -6.08 -3.62
C LEU A 216 -6.35 -7.09 -2.53
N GLN A 217 -7.36 -7.42 -1.71
CA GLN A 217 -7.23 -8.40 -0.64
C GLN A 217 -8.55 -9.09 -0.33
N ARG A 218 -8.49 -10.27 0.31
CA ARG A 218 -9.67 -10.97 0.81
C ARG A 218 -10.12 -10.38 2.15
N ALA A 219 -11.41 -10.10 2.30
CA ALA A 219 -11.95 -9.43 3.48
C ALA A 219 -13.22 -10.11 4.02
N HIS A 220 -13.06 -11.22 4.74
CA HIS A 220 -14.19 -12.03 5.25
C HIS A 220 -14.45 -11.87 6.76
N THR A 221 -13.47 -11.41 7.54
CA THR A 221 -13.66 -11.01 8.94
C THR A 221 -12.99 -9.66 9.19
N PHE A 222 -13.37 -8.98 10.27
CA PHE A 222 -12.79 -7.69 10.63
C PHE A 222 -11.26 -7.74 10.75
N ALA A 223 -10.72 -8.72 11.49
CA ALA A 223 -9.29 -8.83 11.73
C ALA A 223 -8.51 -9.11 10.45
N VAL A 224 -9.04 -10.01 9.59
CA VAL A 224 -8.40 -10.32 8.30
C VAL A 224 -8.48 -9.12 7.36
N ALA A 225 -9.63 -8.46 7.27
CA ALA A 225 -9.82 -7.31 6.39
C ALA A 225 -8.89 -6.16 6.78
N VAL A 226 -8.96 -5.70 8.03
CA VAL A 226 -8.13 -4.56 8.48
C VAL A 226 -6.64 -4.93 8.49
N GLY A 227 -6.29 -6.15 8.93
CA GLY A 227 -4.90 -6.62 8.94
C GLY A 227 -4.30 -6.66 7.54
N SER A 228 -5.02 -7.22 6.56
CA SER A 228 -4.56 -7.27 5.17
C SER A 228 -4.50 -5.87 4.56
N MET A 229 -5.53 -5.03 4.73
CA MET A 229 -5.51 -3.65 4.24
C MET A 229 -4.33 -2.85 4.82
N ALA A 230 -4.04 -2.99 6.12
CA ALA A 230 -2.90 -2.31 6.76
C ALA A 230 -1.56 -2.83 6.22
N HIS A 231 -1.45 -4.14 6.00
CA HIS A 231 -0.27 -4.75 5.40
C HIS A 231 -0.02 -4.23 3.97
N GLU A 232 -1.02 -4.36 3.09
CA GLU A 232 -0.88 -3.95 1.69
C GLU A 232 -0.69 -2.42 1.53
N PHE A 233 -1.33 -1.61 2.38
CA PHE A 233 -1.08 -0.17 2.40
C PHE A 233 0.34 0.15 2.88
N GLY A 234 0.90 -0.64 3.80
CA GLY A 234 2.31 -0.55 4.18
C GLY A 234 3.25 -0.65 2.98
N HIS A 235 2.98 -1.57 2.04
CA HIS A 235 3.72 -1.68 0.79
C HIS A 235 3.51 -0.46 -0.12
N ALA A 236 2.30 0.09 -0.19
CA ALA A 236 2.04 1.32 -0.92
C ALA A 236 2.82 2.53 -0.35
N LEU A 237 3.13 2.52 0.95
CA LEU A 237 4.04 3.48 1.60
C LEU A 237 5.54 3.18 1.37
N GLY A 238 5.87 2.11 0.63
CA GLY A 238 7.24 1.70 0.33
C GLY A 238 7.90 0.84 1.40
N LEU A 239 7.14 0.25 2.33
CA LEU A 239 7.68 -0.67 3.33
C LEU A 239 7.82 -2.08 2.75
N PRO A 240 8.96 -2.78 2.94
CA PRO A 240 9.12 -4.16 2.50
C PRO A 240 8.50 -5.14 3.50
N ASP A 241 8.32 -6.38 3.06
CA ASP A 241 8.04 -7.48 3.96
C ASP A 241 9.22 -7.79 4.88
N LEU A 242 8.90 -8.13 6.13
CA LEU A 242 9.88 -8.45 7.17
C LEU A 242 9.80 -9.91 7.65
N TYR A 243 8.86 -10.70 7.14
CA TYR A 243 8.83 -12.15 7.37
C TYR A 243 9.75 -12.88 6.38
N ASP A 244 10.08 -14.13 6.69
CA ASP A 244 10.93 -14.97 5.85
C ASP A 244 10.19 -15.35 4.56
N LEU A 245 10.55 -14.70 3.45
CA LEU A 245 9.96 -14.93 2.13
C LEU A 245 10.29 -16.33 1.59
N ASP A 246 11.38 -16.97 2.05
CA ASP A 246 11.82 -18.29 1.59
C ASP A 246 10.96 -19.43 2.15
N TYR A 247 10.15 -19.16 3.19
CA TYR A 247 9.25 -20.15 3.80
C TYR A 247 8.06 -20.49 2.88
N SER A 248 7.68 -19.58 1.96
CA SER A 248 6.57 -19.75 1.01
C SER A 248 6.87 -20.70 -0.16
N GLN A 249 8.14 -21.04 -0.39
CA GLN A 249 8.61 -21.88 -1.51
C GLN A 249 8.73 -23.37 -1.14
N GLN A 250 8.59 -23.75 0.13
CA GLN A 250 8.64 -25.16 0.56
C GLN A 250 7.25 -25.77 0.58
N SER A 251 6.98 -26.64 -0.39
CA SER A 251 5.80 -27.49 -0.45
C SER A 251 5.72 -28.42 0.77
N GLY A 252 4.85 -28.06 1.72
CA GLY A 252 4.53 -28.90 2.87
C GLY A 252 4.06 -28.07 4.06
N PHE A 253 2.75 -27.86 4.18
CA PHE A 253 2.11 -27.19 5.32
C PHE A 253 2.69 -27.60 6.67
N PRO A 254 2.82 -26.62 7.59
CA PRO A 254 2.37 -26.91 8.95
C PRO A 254 1.68 -25.71 9.65
N ASP A 255 0.58 -26.03 10.33
CA ASP A 255 -0.03 -25.33 11.49
C ASP A 255 -0.49 -23.86 11.32
N PRO A 256 -1.82 -23.58 11.34
CA PRO A 256 -2.37 -22.22 11.32
C PRO A 256 -1.90 -21.31 12.47
N GLU A 257 -1.30 -21.86 13.53
CA GLU A 257 -0.69 -21.05 14.61
C GLU A 257 0.68 -20.45 14.23
N LYS A 258 1.29 -20.88 13.12
CA LYS A 258 2.60 -20.40 12.61
C LYS A 258 2.53 -19.72 11.25
N ASP A 259 1.37 -19.80 10.60
CA ASP A 259 1.03 -18.99 9.43
C ASP A 259 0.56 -17.61 9.94
N SER A 260 0.88 -16.53 9.23
CA SER A 260 0.56 -15.12 9.58
C SER A 260 -0.95 -14.81 9.54
N ALA A 261 -1.81 -15.77 9.88
CA ALA A 261 -3.26 -15.76 9.65
C ALA A 261 -3.63 -15.46 8.19
N GLY A 262 -2.75 -15.79 7.23
CA GLY A 262 -2.91 -15.47 5.82
C GLY A 262 -2.76 -13.97 5.50
N VAL A 263 -2.03 -13.19 6.32
CA VAL A 263 -1.58 -11.83 5.99
C VAL A 263 -0.16 -11.92 5.41
N GLY A 264 0.05 -11.41 4.19
CA GLY A 264 1.36 -11.41 3.54
C GLY A 264 1.74 -12.73 2.88
N THR A 265 0.89 -13.31 2.03
CA THR A 265 1.28 -14.44 1.17
C THR A 265 1.46 -14.03 -0.31
N GLY A 266 1.60 -12.73 -0.59
CA GLY A 266 1.40 -12.18 -1.94
C GLY A 266 2.41 -11.15 -2.46
N ALA A 267 3.60 -11.01 -1.86
CA ALA A 267 4.64 -10.14 -2.38
C ALA A 267 5.60 -10.84 -3.36
#